data_AF-A0A9N8WP93-F1
#
_entry.id   AF-A0A9N8WP93-F1
#
_cell.length_a   1.000
_cell.length_b   1.000
_cell.length_c   1.000
_cell.angle_alpha   90.00
_cell.angle_beta   90.00
_cell.angle_gamma   90.00
#
_symmetry.space_group_name_H-M   'P 1'
#
loop_
_entity.id
_entity.type
_entity.pdbx_description
1 polymer ?
#
loop_
_entity_poly.entity_id
_entity_poly.type
_entity_poly.pdbx_seq_one_letter_code
_entity_poly.pdbx_strand_id
1 'polypeptide(L)'
;MSAATGQFKVNIVGDIMLDRLINKKIFEGRWPTKYTYPYGNTLDVLKDCDFFIGNLETSITKHSVKWPKTFNFRMFPEHIQAILNLVPYSSSILSHDSTLNHVQLPYTSRANPLYLSLANNHVLDYNYQGYKDTVESLNANEINYAGVGEDQNEAMRPCIINFQDREGK
;
A
#
# COMPACT_ATOMS: atom_id res chain seq x y z
N MET A 1 21.63 -0.98 -35.66
CA MET A 1 20.67 -1.65 -34.76
C MET A 1 19.95 -0.56 -34.00
N SER A 2 18.62 -0.41 -34.13
CA SER A 2 17.89 0.50 -33.26
C SER A 2 17.81 -0.13 -31.88
N ALA A 3 18.15 0.61 -30.82
CA ALA A 3 17.86 0.15 -29.46
C ALA A 3 16.36 -0.17 -29.36
N ALA A 4 16.00 -1.37 -28.88
CA ALA A 4 14.62 -1.68 -28.54
C ALA A 4 14.17 -0.65 -27.51
N THR A 5 13.10 0.09 -27.79
CA THR A 5 12.53 1.06 -26.85
C THR A 5 11.58 0.30 -25.92
N GLY A 6 12.05 0.02 -24.69
CA GLY A 6 11.19 -0.49 -23.63
C GLY A 6 10.23 0.58 -23.12
N GLN A 7 9.04 0.18 -22.66
CA GLN A 7 8.09 1.05 -21.97
C GLN A 7 7.97 0.62 -20.51
N PHE A 8 8.02 1.58 -19.59
CA PHE A 8 7.79 1.40 -18.16
C PHE A 8 6.59 2.23 -17.74
N LYS A 9 5.56 1.60 -17.19
CA LYS A 9 4.30 2.23 -16.81
C LYS A 9 4.25 2.46 -15.30
N VAL A 10 4.03 3.71 -14.91
CA VAL A 10 3.86 4.09 -13.50
C VAL A 10 2.47 4.69 -13.30
N ASN A 11 1.75 4.19 -12.30
CA ASN A 11 0.53 4.80 -11.81
C ASN A 11 0.83 5.54 -10.50
N ILE A 12 0.43 6.80 -10.42
CA ILE A 12 0.54 7.61 -9.20
C ILE A 12 -0.85 8.13 -8.89
N VAL A 13 -1.35 7.81 -7.70
CA VAL A 13 -2.64 8.28 -7.20
C VAL A 13 -2.44 9.14 -5.97
N GLY A 14 -3.43 10.00 -5.69
CA GLY A 14 -3.49 10.75 -4.45
C GLY A 14 -3.94 9.88 -3.27
N ASP A 15 -4.72 10.48 -2.39
CA ASP A 15 -5.14 9.87 -1.13
C ASP A 15 -6.02 8.63 -1.34
N ILE A 16 -5.51 7.49 -0.88
CA ILE A 16 -6.25 6.26 -0.68
C ILE A 16 -6.87 6.34 0.71
N MET A 17 -8.07 6.90 0.79
CA MET A 17 -8.85 7.02 2.03
C MET A 17 -10.02 6.04 2.04
N LEU A 18 -9.82 4.86 2.65
CA LEU A 18 -10.78 3.76 2.67
C LEU A 18 -11.62 3.71 3.95
N ASP A 19 -12.11 4.87 4.39
CA ASP A 19 -12.95 5.04 5.58
C ASP A 19 -14.29 5.74 5.23
N ARG A 20 -14.98 6.31 6.22
CA ARG A 20 -16.20 7.11 6.11
C ARG A 20 -17.29 6.38 5.32
N LEU A 21 -17.70 6.94 4.18
CA LEU A 21 -18.78 6.41 3.35
C LEU A 21 -18.36 5.11 2.68
N ILE A 22 -17.08 4.94 2.33
CA ILE A 22 -16.57 3.68 1.77
C ILE A 22 -16.73 2.58 2.82
N ASN A 23 -16.22 2.81 4.04
CA ASN A 23 -16.38 1.84 5.12
C ASN A 23 -17.88 1.55 5.41
N LYS A 24 -18.68 2.59 5.65
CA LYS A 24 -20.09 2.45 6.05
C LYS A 24 -21.00 1.84 4.98
N LYS A 25 -20.80 2.18 3.70
CA LYS A 25 -21.73 1.77 2.63
C LYS A 25 -21.25 0.56 1.86
N ILE A 26 -19.94 0.41 1.70
CA ILE A 26 -19.33 -0.59 0.83
C ILE A 26 -18.81 -1.75 1.65
N PHE A 27 -17.92 -1.50 2.61
CA PHE A 27 -17.28 -2.57 3.37
C PHE A 27 -18.17 -3.24 4.40
N GLU A 28 -18.92 -2.45 5.17
CA GLU A 28 -19.97 -2.92 6.09
C GLU A 28 -21.26 -3.35 5.37
N GLY A 29 -21.38 -2.96 4.09
CA GLY A 29 -22.48 -3.39 3.22
C GLY A 29 -22.31 -4.83 2.73
N ARG A 30 -23.37 -5.36 2.11
CA ARG A 30 -23.38 -6.70 1.51
C ARG A 30 -23.01 -6.70 0.02
N TRP A 31 -22.10 -5.81 -0.38
CA TRP A 31 -21.68 -5.70 -1.78
C TRP A 31 -20.72 -6.84 -2.13
N PRO A 32 -21.04 -7.69 -3.13
CA PRO A 32 -20.13 -8.77 -3.54
C PRO A 32 -18.77 -8.26 -4.02
N THR A 33 -18.73 -7.05 -4.58
CA THR A 33 -17.54 -6.40 -5.14
C THR A 33 -16.88 -5.41 -4.19
N LYS A 34 -17.15 -5.48 -2.88
CA LYS A 34 -16.76 -4.42 -1.92
C LYS A 34 -15.28 -4.01 -1.95
N TYR A 35 -14.36 -4.91 -2.30
CA TYR A 35 -12.92 -4.61 -2.37
C TYR A 35 -12.44 -4.10 -3.73
N THR A 36 -13.25 -4.18 -4.78
CA THR A 36 -12.94 -3.61 -6.11
C THR A 36 -13.77 -2.38 -6.41
N TYR A 37 -14.94 -2.25 -5.76
CA TYR A 37 -15.87 -1.15 -5.92
C TYR A 37 -15.26 0.25 -5.71
N PRO A 38 -14.35 0.51 -4.76
CA PRO A 38 -13.77 1.84 -4.57
C PRO A 38 -13.10 2.41 -5.83
N TYR A 39 -12.61 1.54 -6.71
CA TYR A 39 -11.96 1.92 -7.97
C TYR A 39 -12.88 1.71 -9.18
N GLY A 40 -13.81 0.76 -9.10
CA GLY A 40 -14.80 0.50 -10.14
C GLY A 40 -14.15 0.32 -11.51
N ASN A 41 -14.60 1.11 -12.49
CA ASN A 41 -14.14 1.01 -13.88
C ASN A 41 -12.68 1.46 -14.10
N THR A 42 -12.05 2.13 -13.14
CA THR A 42 -10.62 2.50 -13.27
C THR A 42 -9.69 1.38 -12.84
N LEU A 43 -10.18 0.32 -12.19
CA LEU A 43 -9.33 -0.71 -11.60
C LEU A 43 -8.41 -1.38 -12.63
N ASP A 44 -8.91 -1.67 -13.83
CA ASP A 44 -8.09 -2.32 -14.87
C ASP A 44 -6.99 -1.39 -15.39
N VAL A 45 -7.25 -0.09 -15.47
CA VAL A 45 -6.25 0.93 -15.81
C VAL A 45 -5.22 1.06 -14.69
N LEU A 46 -5.67 1.05 -13.43
CA LEU A 46 -4.81 1.11 -12.26
C LEU A 46 -3.88 -0.11 -12.14
N LYS A 47 -4.34 -1.29 -12.57
CA LYS A 47 -3.56 -2.53 -12.60
C LYS A 47 -2.55 -2.61 -13.76
N ASP A 48 -2.77 -1.87 -14.85
CA ASP A 48 -1.88 -1.85 -16.02
C ASP A 48 -0.65 -0.96 -15.80
N CYS A 49 0.13 -1.27 -14.78
CA CYS A 49 1.40 -0.61 -14.47
C CYS A 49 2.49 -1.61 -14.09
N ASP A 50 3.73 -1.20 -14.28
CA ASP A 50 4.90 -1.87 -13.71
C ASP A 50 5.15 -1.42 -12.27
N PHE A 51 4.65 -0.23 -11.91
CA PHE A 51 4.77 0.31 -10.56
C PHE A 51 3.59 1.23 -10.20
N PHE A 52 3.12 1.12 -8.97
CA PHE A 52 1.99 1.86 -8.41
C PHE A 52 2.44 2.60 -7.15
N ILE A 53 2.12 3.89 -7.09
CA ILE A 53 2.43 4.78 -5.97
C ILE A 53 1.10 5.39 -5.50
N GLY A 54 0.79 5.26 -4.22
CA GLY A 54 -0.35 5.94 -3.60
C GLY A 54 0.01 6.59 -2.26
N ASN A 55 -0.80 7.56 -1.83
CA ASN A 55 -0.73 8.08 -0.46
C ASN A 55 -1.76 7.36 0.41
N LEU A 56 -1.36 6.63 1.45
CA LEU A 56 -2.31 5.98 2.36
C LEU A 56 -2.76 6.97 3.45
N GLU A 57 -3.88 7.62 3.23
CA GLU A 57 -4.38 8.73 4.05
C GLU A 57 -5.22 8.25 5.26
N THR A 58 -4.87 7.11 5.86
CA THR A 58 -5.59 6.52 7.01
C THR A 58 -4.67 5.65 7.87
N SER A 59 -4.92 5.56 9.17
CA SER A 59 -4.37 4.44 9.99
C SER A 59 -5.08 3.13 9.64
N ILE A 60 -4.35 2.02 9.51
CA ILE A 60 -4.91 0.66 9.45
C ILE A 60 -4.93 0.09 10.87
N THR A 61 -6.09 0.04 11.52
CA THR A 61 -6.16 -0.35 12.94
C THR A 61 -7.56 -0.74 13.38
N LYS A 62 -7.66 -1.52 14.46
CA LYS A 62 -8.91 -1.72 15.24
C LYS A 62 -8.96 -0.86 16.49
N HIS A 63 -7.83 -0.28 16.90
CA HIS A 63 -7.74 0.61 18.03
C HIS A 63 -8.75 1.75 17.91
N SER A 64 -9.41 2.09 19.02
CA SER A 64 -10.54 3.02 19.01
C SER A 64 -10.22 4.39 19.63
N VAL A 65 -9.07 4.52 20.31
CA VAL A 65 -8.67 5.79 20.93
C VAL A 65 -8.08 6.71 19.87
N LYS A 66 -8.73 7.85 19.65
CA LYS A 66 -8.38 8.83 18.62
C LYS A 66 -7.42 9.88 19.16
N TRP A 67 -6.54 10.39 18.29
CA TRP A 67 -5.85 11.66 18.52
C TRP A 67 -6.85 12.83 18.45
N PRO A 68 -6.80 13.82 19.36
CA PRO A 68 -7.78 14.91 19.40
C PRO A 68 -7.56 15.89 18.23
N LYS A 69 -8.28 15.68 17.12
CA LYS A 69 -8.33 16.56 15.93
C LYS A 69 -9.70 16.51 15.26
N THR A 70 -9.93 17.38 14.28
CA THR A 70 -11.22 17.49 13.58
C THR A 70 -11.62 16.21 12.83
N PHE A 71 -10.65 15.55 12.21
CA PHE A 71 -10.90 14.36 11.40
C PHE A 71 -9.88 13.26 11.69
N ASN A 72 -10.39 12.07 12.01
CA ASN A 72 -9.61 10.85 12.15
C ASN A 72 -10.14 9.83 11.14
N PHE A 73 -9.24 9.19 10.38
CA PHE A 73 -9.55 8.18 9.38
C PHE A 73 -8.93 6.84 9.73
N ARG A 74 -9.72 5.79 9.54
CA ARG A 74 -9.36 4.41 9.84
C ARG A 74 -9.78 3.47 8.74
N MET A 75 -8.84 2.71 8.24
CA MET A 75 -9.14 1.45 7.57
C MET A 75 -9.06 0.31 8.57
N PHE A 76 -10.03 -0.59 8.58
CA PHE A 76 -9.89 -1.84 9.33
C PHE A 76 -8.95 -2.81 8.59
N PRO A 77 -8.09 -3.58 9.28
CA PRO A 77 -7.18 -4.53 8.63
C PRO A 77 -7.87 -5.50 7.67
N GLU A 78 -9.12 -5.88 7.93
CA GLU A 78 -9.96 -6.74 7.08
C GLU A 78 -10.25 -6.16 5.68
N HIS A 79 -9.95 -4.88 5.46
CA HIS A 79 -10.19 -4.18 4.21
C HIS A 79 -8.93 -4.04 3.34
N ILE A 80 -7.78 -4.59 3.78
CA ILE A 80 -6.51 -4.55 3.06
C ILE A 80 -6.60 -5.10 1.63
N GLN A 81 -7.53 -6.04 1.37
CA GLN A 81 -7.76 -6.58 0.03
C GLN A 81 -8.10 -5.48 -1.00
N ALA A 82 -8.71 -4.36 -0.58
CA ALA A 82 -8.94 -3.23 -1.48
C ALA A 82 -7.62 -2.59 -1.94
N ILE A 83 -6.59 -2.56 -1.13
CA ILE A 83 -5.26 -2.08 -1.53
C ILE A 83 -4.57 -3.12 -2.42
N LEU A 84 -4.61 -4.40 -2.02
CA LEU A 84 -3.97 -5.49 -2.78
C LEU A 84 -4.54 -5.65 -4.20
N ASN A 85 -5.80 -5.24 -4.42
CA ASN A 85 -6.41 -5.27 -5.74
C ASN A 85 -5.84 -4.22 -6.70
N LEU A 86 -5.10 -3.20 -6.25
CA LEU A 86 -4.54 -2.16 -7.12
C LEU A 86 -3.44 -2.69 -8.04
N VAL A 87 -2.83 -3.81 -7.68
CA VAL A 87 -1.78 -4.47 -8.46
C VAL A 87 -2.12 -5.93 -8.66
N PRO A 88 -1.65 -6.58 -9.74
CA PRO A 88 -1.80 -8.02 -9.89
C PRO A 88 -0.94 -8.73 -8.83
N TYR A 89 -1.56 -9.10 -7.70
CA TYR A 89 -0.91 -9.84 -6.62
C TYR A 89 -0.37 -11.18 -7.15
N SER A 90 0.96 -11.39 -7.07
CA SER A 90 1.60 -12.67 -7.33
C SER A 90 1.85 -13.33 -5.98
N SER A 91 0.95 -14.21 -5.55
CA SER A 91 1.06 -14.98 -4.29
C SER A 91 2.18 -16.05 -4.31
N SER A 92 3.19 -15.89 -5.15
CA SER A 92 4.34 -16.79 -5.20
C SER A 92 5.60 -15.94 -5.15
N ILE A 93 6.48 -16.25 -4.18
CA ILE A 93 7.85 -15.75 -3.95
C ILE A 93 7.81 -14.58 -2.93
N LEU A 94 7.91 -14.80 -1.60
CA LEU A 94 9.13 -15.30 -0.92
C LEU A 94 9.04 -15.73 0.55
N SER A 95 10.06 -16.48 0.98
CA SER A 95 10.37 -16.79 2.38
C SER A 95 10.70 -15.53 3.18
N HIS A 96 9.98 -15.34 4.30
CA HIS A 96 10.21 -14.33 5.32
C HIS A 96 11.63 -14.39 5.91
N ASP A 97 12.37 -13.27 5.85
CA ASP A 97 13.48 -12.98 6.77
C ASP A 97 13.15 -11.69 7.53
N SER A 98 12.81 -11.83 8.80
CA SER A 98 12.39 -10.75 9.70
C SER A 98 13.55 -9.88 10.20
N THR A 99 14.80 -10.12 9.77
CA THR A 99 15.97 -9.33 10.19
C THR A 99 16.41 -8.30 9.15
N LEU A 100 15.82 -8.34 7.96
CA LEU A 100 16.16 -7.43 6.87
C LEU A 100 15.12 -6.31 6.78
N ASN A 101 15.49 -5.12 7.24
CA ASN A 101 14.83 -3.86 6.88
C ASN A 101 14.94 -3.52 5.37
N HIS A 102 15.45 -4.46 4.56
CA HIS A 102 15.57 -4.45 3.11
C HIS A 102 15.15 -5.83 2.58
N VAL A 103 13.90 -6.00 2.20
CA VAL A 103 13.46 -7.27 1.60
C VAL A 103 14.14 -7.41 0.24
N GLN A 104 15.12 -8.31 0.15
CA GLN A 104 15.73 -8.69 -1.12
C GLN A 104 14.88 -9.79 -1.75
N LEU A 105 14.00 -9.40 -2.68
CA LEU A 105 13.13 -10.38 -3.35
C LEU A 105 13.85 -11.02 -4.57
N PRO A 106 14.17 -12.34 -4.61
CA PRO A 106 14.65 -13.01 -5.81
C PRO A 106 13.63 -13.01 -6.96
N TYR A 107 13.88 -12.11 -7.91
CA TYR A 107 14.11 -12.28 -9.34
C TYR A 107 13.24 -13.16 -10.25
N THR A 108 12.20 -13.83 -9.78
CA THR A 108 11.22 -14.48 -10.68
C THR A 108 9.77 -14.24 -10.28
N SER A 109 9.52 -13.50 -9.20
CA SER A 109 8.25 -12.85 -8.96
C SER A 109 8.29 -11.47 -9.57
N ARG A 110 7.16 -11.02 -10.13
CA ARG A 110 6.90 -9.59 -10.18
C ARG A 110 7.14 -9.02 -8.77
N ALA A 111 8.20 -8.25 -8.59
CA ALA A 111 8.40 -7.46 -7.37
C ALA A 111 7.07 -6.75 -7.06
N ASN A 112 6.61 -6.76 -5.80
CA ASN A 112 5.31 -6.18 -5.46
C ASN A 112 5.27 -4.72 -5.97
N PRO A 113 4.53 -4.40 -7.05
CA PRO A 113 4.69 -3.15 -7.75
C PRO A 113 3.85 -2.07 -7.08
N LEU A 114 3.79 -2.08 -5.75
CA LEU A 114 2.96 -1.21 -4.93
C LEU A 114 3.80 -0.59 -3.84
N TYR A 115 3.79 0.74 -3.82
CA TYR A 115 4.32 1.58 -2.76
C TYR A 115 3.23 2.49 -2.20
N LEU A 116 3.20 2.61 -0.88
CA LEU A 116 2.35 3.56 -0.17
C LEU A 116 3.19 4.58 0.60
N SER A 117 2.96 5.86 0.34
CA SER A 117 3.45 6.92 1.22
C SER A 117 2.62 6.95 2.50
N LEU A 118 3.30 7.01 3.64
CA LEU A 118 2.69 7.24 4.96
C LEU A 118 3.04 8.63 5.53
N ALA A 119 3.82 9.44 4.80
CA ALA A 119 4.18 10.80 5.16
C ALA A 119 2.99 11.77 5.01
N ASN A 120 1.96 11.56 5.83
CA ASN A 120 0.78 12.40 5.94
C ASN A 120 0.39 12.60 7.41
N ASN A 121 -0.57 13.48 7.64
CA ASN A 121 -1.02 13.86 8.97
C ASN A 121 -2.05 12.88 9.58
N HIS A 122 -2.32 11.75 8.94
CA HIS A 122 -3.38 10.81 9.33
C HIS A 122 -2.86 9.45 9.84
N VAL A 123 -1.58 9.12 9.65
CA VAL A 123 -1.00 7.87 10.16
C VAL A 123 -1.10 7.71 11.69
N LEU A 124 -1.12 8.83 12.44
CA LEU A 124 -1.25 8.88 13.91
C LEU A 124 -2.67 9.17 14.40
N ASP A 125 -3.69 9.08 13.55
CA ASP A 125 -5.07 9.40 13.92
C ASP A 125 -5.61 8.57 15.09
N TYR A 126 -5.05 7.38 15.30
CA TYR A 126 -5.40 6.47 16.38
C TYR A 126 -4.24 6.26 17.36
N ASN A 127 -3.45 7.32 17.55
CA ASN A 127 -2.26 7.37 18.39
C ASN A 127 -1.18 6.37 17.92
N TYR A 128 -0.14 6.22 18.74
CA TYR A 128 0.99 5.32 18.47
C TYR A 128 0.55 3.88 18.19
N GLN A 129 -0.49 3.38 18.87
CA GLN A 129 -1.02 2.03 18.59
C GLN A 129 -1.59 1.92 17.17
N GLY A 130 -2.32 2.93 16.69
CA GLY A 130 -2.83 2.93 15.32
C GLY A 130 -1.72 2.96 14.26
N TYR A 131 -0.63 3.66 14.53
CA TYR A 131 0.57 3.64 13.69
C TYR A 131 1.23 2.26 13.67
N LYS A 132 1.45 1.63 14.82
CA LYS A 132 2.02 0.27 14.89
C LYS A 132 1.18 -0.75 14.14
N ASP A 133 -0.14 -0.74 14.37
CA ASP A 133 -1.07 -1.63 13.66
C ASP A 133 -0.99 -1.40 12.13
N THR A 134 -0.77 -0.15 11.70
CA THR A 134 -0.61 0.21 10.29
C THR A 134 0.63 -0.44 9.70
N VAL A 135 1.78 -0.25 10.35
CA VAL A 135 3.05 -0.82 9.93
C VAL A 135 3.01 -2.35 9.93
N GLU A 136 2.45 -2.96 10.98
CA GLU A 136 2.26 -4.41 11.07
C GLU A 136 1.38 -4.94 9.93
N SER A 137 0.28 -4.25 9.61
CA SER A 137 -0.61 -4.65 8.51
C SER A 137 0.07 -4.55 7.15
N LEU A 138 0.91 -3.53 6.90
CA LEU A 138 1.62 -3.40 5.63
C LEU A 138 2.72 -4.46 5.50
N ASN A 139 3.49 -4.69 6.57
CA ASN A 139 4.53 -5.73 6.62
C ASN A 139 3.94 -7.13 6.40
N ALA A 140 2.83 -7.46 7.08
CA ALA A 140 2.17 -8.76 6.96
C ALA A 140 1.61 -9.04 5.55
N ASN A 141 1.44 -8.01 4.72
CA ASN A 141 0.96 -8.11 3.34
C ASN A 141 2.06 -7.77 2.32
N GLU A 142 3.31 -7.64 2.76
CA GLU A 142 4.48 -7.35 1.93
C GLU A 142 4.33 -6.07 1.08
N ILE A 143 3.60 -5.07 1.59
CA ILE A 143 3.36 -3.79 0.92
C ILE A 143 4.52 -2.85 1.22
N ASN A 144 5.16 -2.31 0.17
CA ASN A 144 6.24 -1.35 0.35
C ASN A 144 5.70 0.00 0.84
N TYR A 145 6.41 0.66 1.74
CA TYR A 145 6.06 2.00 2.22
C TYR A 145 7.27 2.79 2.71
N ALA A 146 7.11 4.10 2.86
CA ALA A 146 8.06 4.99 3.55
C ALA A 146 7.34 6.24 4.08
N GLY A 147 8.11 7.09 4.77
CA GLY A 147 7.61 8.37 5.30
C GLY A 147 7.22 8.35 6.78
N VAL A 148 7.53 7.26 7.48
CA VAL A 148 7.32 7.08 8.92
C VAL A 148 8.44 6.24 9.53
N GLY A 149 8.62 6.34 10.84
CA GLY A 149 9.61 5.58 11.61
C GLY A 149 9.51 5.89 13.11
N GLU A 150 10.16 5.08 13.94
CA GLU A 150 10.25 5.30 15.40
C GLU A 150 11.14 6.51 15.72
N ASP A 151 12.02 6.88 14.79
CA ASP A 151 12.87 8.06 14.87
C ASP A 151 12.98 8.78 13.51
N GLN A 152 13.68 9.92 13.53
CA GLN A 152 13.89 10.75 12.34
C GLN A 152 14.69 10.03 11.24
N ASN A 153 15.67 9.19 11.60
CA ASN A 153 16.48 8.48 10.62
C ASN A 153 15.64 7.45 9.87
N GLU A 154 14.80 6.70 10.59
CA GLU A 154 13.86 5.76 10.01
C GLU A 154 12.82 6.47 9.14
N ALA A 155 12.24 7.57 9.61
CA ALA A 155 11.23 8.34 8.86
C ALA A 155 11.78 8.96 7.57
N MET A 156 13.07 9.32 7.54
CA MET A 156 13.75 9.86 6.37
C MET A 156 14.27 8.79 5.41
N ARG A 157 14.20 7.51 5.78
CA ARG A 157 14.72 6.42 4.95
C ARG A 157 13.81 6.21 3.74
N PRO A 158 14.33 6.28 2.51
CA PRO A 158 13.53 6.00 1.33
C PRO A 158 13.19 4.50 1.26
N CYS A 159 12.03 4.18 0.70
CA CYS A 159 11.79 2.82 0.23
C CYS A 159 12.62 2.58 -1.03
N ILE A 160 13.46 1.54 -1.01
CA ILE A 160 14.31 1.18 -2.15
C ILE A 160 13.71 -0.06 -2.80
N ILE A 161 13.31 0.08 -4.06
CA ILE A 161 12.75 -1.00 -4.85
C ILE A 161 13.61 -1.16 -6.10
N ASN A 162 14.15 -2.37 -6.28
CA ASN A 162 14.95 -2.72 -7.44
C ASN A 162 14.04 -3.37 -8.48
N PHE A 163 14.15 -2.96 -9.75
CA PHE A 163 13.37 -3.48 -10.86
C PHE A 163 14.27 -3.94 -12.01
N GLN A 164 13.79 -4.94 -12.76
CA GLN A 164 14.27 -5.27 -14.10
C GLN A 164 13.21 -4.91 -15.12
N ASP A 165 13.61 -4.65 -16.36
CA ASP A 165 12.65 -4.40 -17.41
C ASP A 165 11.81 -5.65 -17.76
N ARG A 166 10.71 -5.45 -18.51
CA ARG A 166 9.80 -6.53 -18.94
C ARG A 166 10.47 -7.58 -19.83
N GLU A 167 11.62 -7.26 -20.42
CA GLU A 167 12.39 -8.13 -21.30
C GLU A 167 13.53 -8.87 -20.55
N GLY A 168 13.65 -8.69 -19.23
CA GLY A 168 14.69 -9.33 -18.41
C GLY A 168 16.06 -8.65 -18.49
N LYS A 169 16.13 -7.38 -18.93
CA LYS A 169 17.35 -6.58 -18.95
C LYS A 169 17.46 -5.72 -17.69
#